data_AF-A0A1B6KPS2-F1
#
_entry.id   AF-A0A1B6KPS2-F1
#
_cell.length_a   1.000
_cell.length_b   1.000
_cell.length_c   1.000
_cell.angle_alpha   90.00
_cell.angle_beta   90.00
_cell.angle_gamma   90.00
#
_symmetry.space_group_name_H-M   'P 1'
#
loop_
_entity.id
_entity.type
_entity.pdbx_description
1 polymer ?
#
loop_
_entity_poly.entity_id
_entity_poly.type
_entity_poly.pdbx_seq_one_letter_code
_entity_poly.pdbx_strand_id
1 'polypeptide(L)'
;WFNAPFATTGEKVELNEEETILIIRRLHKVLRPFLLRRLKKEVESQLPDKVEYIVKCDMSGLQRVLYRHMQSKGVLLTDGSEKGKQGKGGAKALMNTIVQLRKLCNHPFMFQHIEEKYCDHIGSQNGVVSGPDLYRVSGKFELLDRILPKLKNTNHRVLLFCQMTQLMTIMEDYLGWRGFTYLRLDGTTKAEDRGDLLKKFNSPGSDFFIFLLSTRAGGLGLNLQAADTVVIFDSDWNPHQDLQAQDRAHRIGQQNEVRVLRLMTVNSVEERILAAARYKLNMDEKVIQAGMFDQKSTGSERQQFL
;
A
#
# COMPACT_ATOMS: atom_id res chain seq x y z
N TRP A 1 -20.65 1.98 -23.34
CA TRP A 1 -22.02 1.60 -22.95
C TRP A 1 -22.22 1.61 -21.44
N PHE A 2 -21.51 0.79 -20.64
CA PHE A 2 -21.58 0.84 -19.17
C PHE A 2 -20.60 1.80 -18.48
N ASN A 3 -19.53 2.24 -19.15
CA ASN A 3 -18.58 3.22 -18.58
C ASN A 3 -19.08 4.67 -18.63
N ALA A 4 -19.97 5.01 -19.58
CA ALA A 4 -20.49 6.36 -19.76
C ALA A 4 -21.11 6.97 -18.47
N PRO A 5 -21.88 6.22 -17.66
CA PRO A 5 -22.43 6.73 -16.41
C PRO A 5 -21.42 6.95 -15.27
N PHE A 6 -20.19 6.46 -15.44
CA PHE A 6 -19.15 6.53 -14.41
C PHE A 6 -17.91 7.29 -14.88
N ALA A 7 -17.81 7.59 -16.17
CA ALA A 7 -16.73 8.36 -16.76
C ALA A 7 -17.01 9.84 -16.53
N THR A 8 -16.19 10.48 -15.71
CA THR A 8 -16.21 11.94 -15.50
C THR A 8 -15.64 12.66 -16.73
N THR A 9 -16.25 12.46 -17.90
CA THR A 9 -15.90 13.16 -19.13
C THR A 9 -16.67 14.48 -19.18
N GLY A 10 -16.09 15.55 -18.61
CA GLY A 10 -16.30 16.96 -18.98
C GLY A 10 -17.67 17.60 -18.70
N GLU A 11 -18.76 16.89 -18.93
CA GLU A 11 -20.13 17.30 -18.63
C GLU A 11 -20.59 16.53 -17.39
N LYS A 12 -20.83 17.25 -16.29
CA LYS A 12 -21.47 16.68 -15.11
C LYS A 12 -22.94 16.40 -15.45
N VAL A 13 -23.19 15.31 -16.18
CA VAL A 13 -24.52 14.68 -16.16
C VAL A 13 -24.53 13.87 -14.86
N GLU A 14 -24.93 14.51 -13.77
CA GLU A 14 -25.24 13.80 -12.53
C GLU A 14 -26.41 12.87 -12.82
N LEU A 15 -26.15 11.57 -12.88
CA LEU A 15 -27.19 10.56 -13.08
C LEU A 15 -28.01 10.45 -11.80
N ASN A 16 -29.32 10.29 -11.96
CA ASN A 16 -30.19 10.04 -10.83
C ASN A 16 -29.87 8.66 -10.22
N GLU A 17 -30.15 8.49 -8.92
CA GLU A 17 -29.93 7.23 -8.22
C GLU A 17 -30.68 6.07 -8.90
N GLU A 18 -31.90 6.33 -9.38
CA GLU A 18 -32.73 5.36 -10.10
C GLU A 18 -32.09 4.89 -11.43
N GLU A 19 -31.51 5.83 -12.19
CA GLU A 19 -30.83 5.52 -13.46
C GLU A 19 -29.58 4.68 -13.19
N THR A 20 -28.84 5.02 -12.15
CA THR A 20 -27.65 4.28 -11.71
C THR A 20 -28.03 2.85 -11.32
N ILE A 21 -29.09 2.65 -10.54
CA ILE A 21 -29.61 1.34 -10.15
C ILE A 21 -30.04 0.51 -11.37
N LEU A 22 -30.74 1.13 -12.33
CA LEU A 22 -31.22 0.44 -13.54
C LEU A 22 -30.06 -0.06 -14.41
N ILE A 23 -29.03 0.78 -14.58
CA ILE A 23 -27.82 0.43 -15.32
C ILE A 23 -27.08 -0.73 -14.64
N ILE A 24 -26.92 -0.66 -13.31
CA ILE A 24 -26.30 -1.72 -12.51
C ILE A 24 -27.08 -3.03 -12.67
N ARG A 25 -28.42 -3.03 -12.55
CA ARG A 25 -29.24 -4.24 -12.76
C ARG A 25 -29.06 -4.85 -14.14
N ARG A 26 -29.01 -4.03 -15.20
CA ARG A 26 -28.77 -4.51 -16.58
C ARG A 26 -27.39 -5.14 -16.71
N LEU A 27 -26.36 -4.52 -16.14
CA LEU A 27 -25.00 -5.05 -16.13
C LEU A 27 -24.96 -6.42 -15.46
N HIS A 28 -25.55 -6.56 -14.27
CA HIS A 28 -25.60 -7.83 -13.54
C HIS A 28 -26.33 -8.92 -14.32
N LYS A 29 -27.46 -8.60 -14.98
CA LYS A 29 -28.21 -9.58 -15.79
C LYS A 29 -27.35 -10.16 -16.92
N VAL A 30 -26.49 -9.35 -17.53
CA VAL A 30 -25.58 -9.78 -18.61
C VAL A 30 -24.39 -10.57 -18.07
N LEU A 31 -23.82 -10.16 -16.94
CA LEU A 31 -22.61 -10.77 -16.38
C LEU A 31 -22.87 -12.07 -15.59
N ARG A 32 -24.09 -12.29 -15.10
CA ARG A 32 -24.46 -13.44 -14.27
C ARG A 32 -24.08 -14.82 -14.80
N PRO A 33 -24.25 -15.18 -16.09
CA PRO A 33 -23.84 -16.50 -16.57
C PRO A 33 -22.31 -16.67 -16.65
N PHE A 34 -21.53 -15.58 -16.55
CA PHE A 34 -20.08 -15.60 -16.70
C PHE A 34 -19.32 -15.43 -15.38
N LEU A 35 -19.95 -14.86 -14.35
CA LEU A 35 -19.30 -14.54 -13.07
C LEU A 35 -19.96 -15.29 -11.91
N LEU A 36 -19.16 -16.09 -11.21
CA LEU A 36 -19.50 -16.64 -9.92
C LEU A 36 -18.67 -15.94 -8.84
N ARG A 37 -19.34 -15.40 -7.82
CA ARG A 37 -18.69 -14.71 -6.71
C ARG A 37 -19.37 -15.05 -5.41
N ARG A 38 -18.57 -15.24 -4.36
CA ARG A 38 -19.00 -15.40 -2.96
C ARG A 38 -18.12 -14.57 -2.05
N LEU A 39 -18.64 -14.15 -0.91
CA LEU A 39 -17.87 -13.49 0.14
C LEU A 39 -17.28 -14.53 1.11
N LYS A 40 -16.10 -14.27 1.68
CA LYS A 40 -15.46 -15.20 2.64
C LYS A 40 -16.40 -15.53 3.81
N LYS A 41 -17.09 -14.52 4.34
CA LYS A 41 -18.11 -14.65 5.40
C LYS A 41 -19.30 -15.56 5.04
N GLU A 42 -19.60 -15.75 3.75
CA GLU A 42 -20.68 -16.64 3.28
C GLU A 42 -20.22 -18.09 3.17
N VAL A 43 -18.90 -18.33 3.10
CA VAL A 43 -18.30 -19.64 2.86
C VAL A 43 -17.68 -20.21 4.13
N GLU A 44 -17.11 -19.36 4.98
CA GLU A 44 -16.38 -19.74 6.19
C GLU A 44 -16.76 -18.80 7.33
N SER A 45 -17.52 -19.30 8.31
CA SER A 45 -17.96 -18.52 9.47
C SER A 45 -16.89 -18.43 10.57
N GLN A 46 -15.86 -19.27 10.52
CA GLN A 46 -14.80 -19.32 11.55
C GLN A 46 -13.65 -18.36 11.29
N LEU A 47 -13.63 -17.65 10.16
CA LEU A 47 -12.54 -16.74 9.83
C LEU A 47 -12.62 -15.50 10.74
N PRO A 48 -11.56 -15.19 11.53
CA PRO A 48 -11.55 -14.01 12.39
C PRO A 48 -11.70 -12.71 11.61
N ASP A 49 -12.06 -11.65 12.31
CA ASP A 49 -12.25 -10.34 11.70
C ASP A 49 -10.93 -9.75 11.16
N LYS A 50 -11.08 -8.90 10.15
CA LYS A 50 -10.02 -8.06 9.59
C LYS A 50 -10.34 -6.61 9.88
N VAL A 51 -9.46 -5.94 10.63
CA VAL A 51 -9.64 -4.52 10.99
C VAL A 51 -8.54 -3.68 10.35
N GLU A 52 -8.93 -2.64 9.60
CA GLU A 52 -7.99 -1.70 8.98
C GLU A 52 -7.96 -0.36 9.74
N TYR A 53 -6.77 0.02 10.19
CA TYR A 53 -6.47 1.28 10.85
C TYR A 53 -5.59 2.15 9.94
N ILE A 54 -5.97 3.41 9.77
CA ILE A 54 -5.11 4.41 9.12
C ILE A 54 -4.33 5.12 10.21
N VAL A 55 -3.03 4.87 10.24
CA VAL A 55 -2.11 5.47 11.19
C VAL A 55 -1.46 6.68 10.53
N LYS A 56 -1.90 7.86 10.98
CA LYS A 56 -1.40 9.14 10.50
C LYS A 56 -0.11 9.50 11.23
N CYS A 57 0.88 9.98 10.48
CA CYS A 57 2.14 10.49 11.04
C CYS A 57 2.51 11.85 10.42
N ASP A 58 3.24 12.66 11.18
CA ASP A 58 3.80 13.92 10.70
C ASP A 58 5.10 13.70 9.91
N MET A 59 5.42 14.64 9.02
CA MET A 59 6.75 14.70 8.41
C MET A 59 7.82 15.07 9.44
N SER A 60 9.00 14.48 9.32
CA SER A 60 10.21 14.93 10.00
C SER A 60 10.59 16.37 9.58
N GLY A 61 11.50 16.99 10.34
CA GLY A 61 12.03 18.32 9.99
C GLY A 61 12.65 18.35 8.59
N LEU A 62 13.49 17.36 8.27
CA LEU A 62 14.12 17.23 6.95
C LEU A 62 13.08 16.99 5.84
N GLN A 63 12.12 16.08 6.06
CA GLN A 63 11.04 15.83 5.11
C GLN A 63 10.26 17.10 4.81
N ARG A 64 9.88 17.88 5.84
CA ARG A 64 9.09 19.10 5.66
C ARG A 64 9.79 20.15 4.81
N VAL A 65 11.08 20.36 5.04
CA VAL A 65 11.89 21.33 4.27
C VAL A 65 12.01 20.90 2.81
N LEU A 66 12.39 19.63 2.57
CA LEU A 66 12.54 19.07 1.23
C LEU A 66 11.21 19.05 0.47
N TYR A 67 10.13 18.66 1.15
CA TYR A 67 8.81 18.54 0.57
C TYR A 67 8.26 19.91 0.16
N ARG A 68 8.35 20.92 1.03
CA ARG A 68 7.97 22.31 0.70
C ARG A 68 8.79 22.85 -0.47
N HIS A 69 10.11 22.61 -0.46
CA HIS A 69 10.99 23.03 -1.53
C HIS A 69 10.57 22.42 -2.88
N MET A 70 10.34 21.10 -2.91
CA MET A 70 9.92 20.37 -4.10
C MET A 70 8.55 20.81 -4.61
N GLN A 71 7.59 21.06 -3.71
CA GLN A 71 6.28 21.61 -4.08
C GLN A 71 6.39 23.01 -4.70
N SER A 72 7.26 23.87 -4.17
CA SER A 72 7.40 25.25 -4.64
C SER A 72 8.17 25.39 -5.96
N LYS A 73 9.17 24.54 -6.21
CA LYS A 73 10.09 24.68 -7.36
C LYS A 73 9.87 23.64 -8.46
N GLY A 74 9.12 22.57 -8.22
CA GLY A 74 8.80 21.54 -9.23
C GLY A 74 10.00 20.77 -9.79
N VAL A 75 11.21 21.05 -9.31
CA VAL A 75 12.48 20.49 -9.77
C VAL A 75 13.28 20.12 -8.52
N LEU A 76 13.58 18.83 -8.39
CA LEU A 76 14.60 18.36 -7.47
C LEU A 76 15.92 18.97 -7.92
N LEU A 77 16.69 19.56 -7.01
CA LEU A 77 18.06 20.00 -7.27
C LEU A 77 18.94 18.77 -7.53
N THR A 78 18.76 18.12 -8.67
CA THR A 78 19.82 17.33 -9.26
C THR A 78 20.88 18.33 -9.69
N ASP A 79 22.12 18.02 -9.37
CA ASP A 79 23.27 18.87 -9.67
C ASP A 79 23.26 19.37 -11.12
N GLY A 80 23.82 20.55 -11.34
CA GLY A 80 23.64 21.38 -12.55
C GLY A 80 24.18 20.82 -13.86
N SER A 81 23.61 19.74 -14.37
CA SER A 81 23.90 19.20 -15.70
C SER A 81 22.62 18.69 -16.36
N GLU A 82 21.85 19.58 -16.98
CA GLU A 82 21.17 19.35 -18.27
C GLU A 82 20.36 20.61 -18.66
N LYS A 83 21.05 21.57 -19.28
CA LYS A 83 20.38 22.54 -20.16
C LYS A 83 19.89 21.79 -21.40
N GLY A 84 18.61 21.44 -21.45
CA GLY A 84 18.05 20.67 -22.56
C GLY A 84 16.61 21.03 -22.93
N LYS A 85 16.47 22.09 -23.75
CA LYS A 85 15.42 22.40 -24.75
C LYS A 85 13.93 22.46 -24.32
N GLN A 86 13.34 23.57 -24.74
CA GLN A 86 11.92 23.94 -24.68
C GLN A 86 10.98 22.92 -25.37
N GLY A 87 9.76 22.79 -24.84
CA GLY A 87 8.56 22.40 -25.61
C GLY A 87 7.74 21.25 -25.02
N LYS A 88 6.52 21.56 -24.53
CA LYS A 88 5.42 20.63 -24.15
C LYS A 88 5.71 19.64 -23.00
N GLY A 89 5.90 20.16 -21.78
CA GLY A 89 6.28 19.34 -20.59
C GLY A 89 5.33 19.34 -19.38
N GLY A 90 4.20 20.05 -19.40
CA GLY A 90 3.40 20.34 -18.18
C GLY A 90 2.97 19.10 -17.38
N ALA A 91 2.32 18.13 -18.02
CA ALA A 91 1.82 16.93 -17.34
C ALA A 91 2.92 15.90 -17.01
N LYS A 92 3.98 15.79 -17.84
CA LYS A 92 5.10 14.86 -17.59
C LYS A 92 6.00 15.31 -16.43
N ALA A 93 6.22 16.62 -16.27
CA ALA A 93 6.96 17.17 -15.12
C ALA A 93 6.18 17.00 -13.79
N LEU A 94 4.86 17.21 -13.82
CA LEU A 94 3.96 17.01 -12.67
C LEU A 94 3.89 15.56 -12.21
N MET A 95 3.84 14.60 -13.14
CA MET A 95 3.76 13.17 -12.82
C MET A 95 5.04 12.66 -12.15
N ASN A 96 6.21 13.18 -12.56
CA ASN A 96 7.46 12.94 -11.86
C ASN A 96 7.43 13.56 -10.45
N THR A 97 6.92 14.79 -10.31
CA THR A 97 6.83 15.48 -9.01
C THR A 97 6.03 14.68 -7.98
N ILE A 98 4.88 14.10 -8.35
CA ILE A 98 4.09 13.27 -7.42
C ILE A 98 4.90 12.06 -6.94
N VAL A 99 5.61 11.39 -7.84
CA VAL A 99 6.48 10.26 -7.48
C VAL A 99 7.58 10.72 -6.52
N GLN A 100 8.23 11.85 -6.78
CA GLN A 100 9.28 12.37 -5.90
C GLN A 100 8.74 12.82 -4.53
N LEU A 101 7.55 13.43 -4.48
CA LEU A 101 6.88 13.78 -3.22
C LEU A 101 6.52 12.52 -2.41
N ARG A 102 6.05 11.45 -3.08
CA ARG A 102 5.88 10.14 -2.42
C ARG A 102 7.20 9.61 -1.90
N LYS A 103 8.29 9.77 -2.67
CA LYS A 103 9.61 9.35 -2.21
C LYS A 103 9.99 10.03 -0.90
N LEU A 104 9.84 11.34 -0.83
CA LEU A 104 10.10 12.11 0.39
C LEU A 104 9.22 11.69 1.56
N CYS A 105 7.93 11.41 1.33
CA CYS A 105 7.02 10.92 2.37
C CYS A 105 7.46 9.56 2.93
N ASN A 106 8.02 8.69 2.09
CA ASN A 106 8.53 7.39 2.50
C ASN A 106 9.86 7.52 3.25
N HIS A 107 10.87 8.10 2.61
CA HIS A 107 12.18 8.34 3.22
C HIS A 107 13.02 9.38 2.45
N PRO A 108 13.65 10.37 3.11
CA PRO A 108 14.55 11.32 2.44
C PRO A 108 15.74 10.64 1.71
N PHE A 109 16.31 9.58 2.28
CA PHE A 109 17.45 8.87 1.68
C PHE A 109 17.09 8.00 0.47
N MET A 110 15.84 8.00 0.01
CA MET A 110 15.57 7.53 -1.35
C MET A 110 16.16 8.45 -2.44
N PHE A 111 16.69 9.60 -2.03
CA PHE A 111 17.54 10.45 -2.83
C PHE A 111 18.99 10.33 -2.35
N GLN A 112 19.82 9.61 -3.11
CA GLN A 112 21.21 9.32 -2.72
C GLN A 112 22.02 10.58 -2.40
N HIS A 113 21.92 11.63 -3.22
CA HIS A 113 22.59 12.92 -2.96
C HIS A 113 22.16 13.60 -1.64
N ILE A 114 20.98 13.30 -1.12
CA ILE A 114 20.53 13.80 0.19
C ILE A 114 21.20 12.98 1.30
N GLU A 115 21.27 11.66 1.13
CA GLU A 115 21.96 10.77 2.06
C GLU A 115 23.47 11.08 2.13
N GLU A 116 24.14 11.22 0.99
CA GLU A 116 25.56 11.59 0.91
C GLU A 116 25.85 12.90 1.64
N LYS A 117 25.09 13.96 1.37
CA LYS A 117 25.24 15.25 2.06
C LYS A 117 24.91 15.17 3.55
N TYR A 118 23.99 14.28 3.94
CA TYR A 118 23.70 14.05 5.34
C TYR A 118 24.88 13.35 6.03
N CYS A 119 25.46 12.33 5.39
CA CYS A 119 26.69 11.65 5.83
C CYS A 119 27.84 12.64 6.02
N ASP A 120 28.08 13.53 5.05
CA ASP A 120 29.10 14.57 5.14
C ASP A 120 28.86 15.50 6.33
N HIS A 121 27.60 15.85 6.61
CA HIS A 121 27.23 16.73 7.72
C HIS A 121 27.47 16.08 9.09
N ILE A 122 27.20 14.78 9.23
CA ILE A 122 27.39 14.04 10.48
C ILE A 122 28.81 13.46 10.62
N GLY A 123 29.66 13.61 9.60
CA GLY A 123 31.02 13.06 9.57
C GLY A 123 31.08 11.53 9.41
N SER A 124 30.04 10.91 8.83
CA SER A 124 30.00 9.46 8.59
C SER A 124 30.78 9.12 7.31
N GLN A 125 31.83 8.30 7.43
CA GLN A 125 32.71 7.96 6.30
C GLN A 125 32.16 6.85 5.38
N ASN A 126 31.10 6.13 5.80
CA ASN A 126 30.64 4.94 5.10
C ASN A 126 29.61 5.23 3.99
N GLY A 127 29.22 6.48 3.77
CA GLY A 127 28.26 6.88 2.72
C GLY A 127 26.81 6.41 2.92
N VAL A 128 26.57 5.51 3.88
CA VAL A 128 25.24 4.99 4.26
C VAL A 128 24.91 5.45 5.67
N VAL A 129 23.72 6.01 5.86
CA VAL A 129 23.25 6.44 7.18
C VAL A 129 22.67 5.23 7.91
N SER A 130 23.18 4.94 9.09
CA SER A 130 22.67 3.89 9.98
C SER A 130 22.33 4.46 11.35
N GLY A 131 21.66 3.67 12.18
CA GLY A 131 21.38 4.04 13.54
C GLY A 131 20.17 4.96 13.73
N PRO A 132 20.18 5.79 14.78
CA PRO A 132 19.05 6.67 15.09
C PRO A 132 18.75 7.69 14.00
N ASP A 133 19.76 8.17 13.31
CA ASP A 133 19.60 9.15 12.23
C ASP A 133 18.76 8.59 11.07
N LEU A 134 18.86 7.29 10.78
CA LEU A 134 18.08 6.63 9.73
C LEU A 134 16.58 6.76 9.98
N TYR A 135 16.10 6.38 11.16
CA TYR A 135 14.65 6.40 11.40
C TYR A 135 14.14 7.81 11.77
N ARG A 136 14.97 8.68 12.37
CA ARG A 136 14.55 10.03 12.81
C ARG A 136 14.29 10.99 11.66
N VAL A 137 14.89 10.75 10.49
CA VAL A 137 14.64 11.58 9.30
C VAL A 137 13.33 11.22 8.58
N SER A 138 12.61 10.17 8.98
CA SER A 138 11.29 9.83 8.40
C SER A 138 10.24 9.60 9.48
N GLY A 139 9.15 10.36 9.43
CA GLY A 139 8.04 10.21 10.39
C GLY A 139 7.40 8.82 10.39
N LYS A 140 7.40 8.13 9.24
CA LYS A 140 6.91 6.76 9.15
C LYS A 140 7.84 5.76 9.83
N PHE A 141 9.16 5.94 9.68
CA PHE A 141 10.14 5.08 10.36
C PHE A 141 10.14 5.33 11.87
N GLU A 142 9.98 6.58 12.30
CA GLU A 142 9.76 6.94 13.71
C GLU A 142 8.55 6.19 14.31
N LEU A 143 7.44 6.17 13.58
CA LEU A 143 6.25 5.44 13.99
C LEU A 143 6.49 3.92 14.03
N LEU A 144 7.17 3.36 13.02
CA LEU A 144 7.55 1.94 13.01
C LEU A 144 8.45 1.58 14.19
N ASP A 145 9.37 2.46 14.56
CA ASP A 145 10.27 2.31 15.71
C ASP A 145 9.52 2.20 17.03
N ARG A 146 8.34 2.83 17.13
CA ARG A 146 7.45 2.71 18.29
C ARG A 146 6.54 1.49 18.24
N ILE A 147 6.14 1.04 17.05
CA ILE A 147 5.15 -0.02 16.86
C ILE A 147 5.80 -1.41 16.86
N LEU A 148 6.86 -1.61 16.09
CA LEU A 148 7.46 -2.94 15.89
C LEU A 148 7.98 -3.58 17.19
N PRO A 149 8.65 -2.87 18.11
CA PRO A 149 9.04 -3.47 19.39
C PRO A 149 7.86 -3.95 20.22
N LYS A 150 6.73 -3.22 20.20
CA LYS A 150 5.52 -3.61 20.92
C LYS A 150 4.94 -4.89 20.33
N LEU A 151 4.84 -4.95 18.99
CA LEU A 151 4.36 -6.15 18.29
C LEU A 151 5.25 -7.37 18.54
N LYS A 152 6.58 -7.19 18.56
CA LYS A 152 7.53 -8.27 18.90
C LYS A 152 7.34 -8.75 20.33
N ASN A 153 7.21 -7.82 21.29
CA ASN A 153 7.02 -8.15 22.71
C ASN A 153 5.67 -8.85 22.98
N THR A 154 4.65 -8.59 22.16
CA THR A 154 3.35 -9.28 22.23
C THR A 154 3.25 -10.48 21.29
N ASN A 155 4.37 -10.94 20.72
CA ASN A 155 4.47 -12.12 19.86
C ASN A 155 3.57 -12.10 18.61
N HIS A 156 3.37 -10.92 18.02
CA HIS A 156 2.72 -10.77 16.72
C HIS A 156 3.73 -10.96 15.59
N ARG A 157 3.25 -11.32 14.38
CA ARG A 157 4.08 -11.50 13.19
C ARG A 157 3.60 -10.59 12.07
N VAL A 158 4.55 -9.94 11.40
CA VAL A 158 4.26 -8.78 10.56
C VAL A 158 4.55 -9.05 9.09
N LEU A 159 3.57 -8.80 8.23
CA LEU A 159 3.80 -8.61 6.79
C LEU A 159 3.95 -7.12 6.52
N LEU A 160 5.12 -6.68 6.05
CA LEU A 160 5.39 -5.28 5.75
C LEU A 160 5.44 -5.08 4.24
N PHE A 161 4.47 -4.36 3.70
CA PHE A 161 4.37 -4.08 2.27
C PHE A 161 4.90 -2.70 1.90
N CYS A 162 5.79 -2.67 0.91
CA CYS A 162 6.34 -1.47 0.29
C CYS A 162 6.13 -1.51 -1.22
N GLN A 163 5.90 -0.37 -1.87
CA GLN A 163 5.84 -0.30 -3.33
C GLN A 163 7.23 -0.21 -3.96
N MET A 164 8.10 0.64 -3.41
CA MET A 164 9.41 0.94 -4.00
C MET A 164 10.49 0.01 -3.43
N THR A 165 11.23 -0.71 -4.27
CA THR A 165 12.30 -1.61 -3.83
C THR A 165 13.47 -0.87 -3.17
N GLN A 166 13.74 0.39 -3.58
CA GLN A 166 14.73 1.23 -2.92
C GLN A 166 14.39 1.48 -1.44
N LEU A 167 13.11 1.68 -1.13
CA LEU A 167 12.64 1.79 0.25
C LEU A 167 12.84 0.49 1.02
N MET A 168 12.65 -0.66 0.36
CA MET A 168 12.87 -1.97 0.99
C MET A 168 14.33 -2.12 1.44
N THR A 169 15.30 -1.65 0.64
CA THR A 169 16.72 -1.65 1.05
C THR A 169 16.95 -0.78 2.29
N ILE A 170 16.40 0.45 2.32
CA ILE A 170 16.48 1.32 3.52
C ILE A 170 15.81 0.65 4.74
N MET A 171 14.70 -0.07 4.51
CA MET A 171 14.02 -0.83 5.56
C MET A 171 14.90 -1.97 6.07
N GLU A 172 15.63 -2.68 5.21
CA GLU A 172 16.57 -3.72 5.62
C GLU A 172 17.68 -3.17 6.51
N ASP A 173 18.25 -2.01 6.17
CA ASP A 173 19.27 -1.35 6.99
C ASP A 173 18.73 -1.03 8.39
N TYR A 174 17.50 -0.53 8.47
CA TYR A 174 16.81 -0.24 9.73
C TYR A 174 16.51 -1.52 10.54
N LEU A 175 15.98 -2.56 9.90
CA LEU A 175 15.64 -3.82 10.55
C LEU A 175 16.90 -4.54 11.05
N GLY A 176 17.97 -4.53 10.26
CA GLY A 176 19.28 -5.05 10.62
C GLY A 176 19.87 -4.33 11.83
N TRP A 177 19.85 -3.00 11.82
CA TRP A 177 20.32 -2.20 12.95
C TRP A 177 19.51 -2.45 14.24
N ARG A 178 18.17 -2.58 14.14
CA ARG A 178 17.31 -2.92 15.29
C ARG A 178 17.42 -4.37 15.75
N GLY A 179 18.07 -5.25 14.99
CA GLY A 179 18.16 -6.68 15.29
C GLY A 179 16.82 -7.41 15.14
N PHE A 180 15.98 -6.97 14.19
CA PHE A 180 14.77 -7.71 13.82
C PHE A 180 15.10 -8.75 12.76
N THR A 181 14.70 -9.99 13.02
CA THR A 181 14.78 -11.09 12.05
C THR A 181 13.71 -10.90 10.96
N TYR A 182 14.12 -10.88 9.70
CA TYR A 182 13.20 -10.66 8.60
C TYR A 182 13.53 -11.50 7.36
N LEU A 183 12.54 -11.65 6.49
CA LEU A 183 12.70 -12.18 5.12
C LEU A 183 12.30 -11.11 4.11
N ARG A 184 12.93 -11.10 2.93
CA ARG A 184 12.62 -10.16 1.84
C ARG A 184 12.14 -10.93 0.61
N LEU A 185 11.04 -10.48 0.00
CA LEU A 185 10.57 -10.96 -1.30
C LEU A 185 10.11 -9.80 -2.18
N ASP A 186 10.74 -9.69 -3.34
CA ASP A 186 10.41 -8.71 -4.37
C ASP A 186 10.48 -9.32 -5.78
N GLY A 187 10.41 -8.48 -6.81
CA GLY A 187 10.44 -8.90 -8.20
C GLY A 187 11.75 -9.55 -8.64
N THR A 188 12.85 -9.35 -7.91
CA THR A 188 14.17 -9.92 -8.20
C THR A 188 14.34 -11.32 -7.62
N THR A 189 13.47 -11.73 -6.68
CA THR A 189 13.48 -13.07 -6.08
C THR A 189 13.06 -14.13 -7.11
N LYS A 190 13.94 -15.10 -7.36
CA LYS A 190 13.69 -16.23 -8.27
C LYS A 190 12.49 -17.04 -7.82
N ALA A 191 11.76 -17.63 -8.77
CA ALA A 191 10.54 -18.37 -8.48
C ALA A 191 10.77 -19.58 -7.55
N GLU A 192 11.91 -20.25 -7.70
CA GLU A 192 12.31 -21.41 -6.89
C GLU A 192 12.49 -21.03 -5.41
N ASP A 193 13.18 -19.91 -5.14
CA ASP A 193 13.46 -19.43 -3.78
C ASP A 193 12.20 -18.98 -3.03
N ARG A 194 11.16 -18.55 -3.76
CA ARG A 194 9.90 -18.06 -3.14
C ARG A 194 9.25 -19.14 -2.28
N GLY A 195 9.24 -20.38 -2.75
CA GLY A 195 8.66 -21.50 -2.02
C GLY A 195 9.33 -21.72 -0.67
N ASP A 196 10.66 -21.60 -0.64
CA ASP A 196 11.43 -21.82 0.58
C ASP A 196 11.33 -20.65 1.56
N LEU A 197 11.25 -19.41 1.08
CA LEU A 197 10.95 -18.25 1.94
C LEU A 197 9.58 -18.39 2.60
N LEU A 198 8.55 -18.84 1.86
CA LEU A 198 7.23 -19.08 2.42
C LEU A 198 7.24 -20.19 3.47
N LYS A 199 7.97 -21.29 3.24
CA LYS A 199 8.11 -22.38 4.21
C LYS A 199 8.82 -21.90 5.48
N LYS A 200 9.93 -21.15 5.34
CA LYS A 200 10.68 -20.58 6.47
C LYS A 200 9.83 -19.63 7.30
N PHE A 201 8.98 -18.83 6.65
CA PHE A 201 8.06 -17.95 7.38
C PHE A 201 6.94 -18.77 8.04
N ASN A 202 6.26 -19.66 7.33
CA ASN A 202 5.11 -20.38 7.89
C ASN A 202 5.49 -21.52 8.86
N SER A 203 6.77 -21.87 9.00
CA SER A 203 7.18 -22.95 9.90
C SER A 203 6.77 -22.65 11.34
N PRO A 204 6.18 -23.62 12.06
CA PRO A 204 5.92 -23.48 13.49
C PRO A 204 7.21 -23.13 14.24
N GLY A 205 7.18 -22.12 15.09
CA GLY A 205 8.37 -21.65 15.81
C GLY A 205 9.40 -20.91 14.95
N SER A 206 9.02 -20.40 13.77
CA SER A 206 9.89 -19.56 12.95
C SER A 206 10.38 -18.35 13.75
N ASP A 207 11.70 -18.13 13.77
CA ASP A 207 12.32 -16.96 14.40
C ASP A 207 12.09 -15.67 13.59
N PHE A 208 11.56 -15.76 12.37
CA PHE A 208 11.35 -14.60 11.49
C PHE A 208 10.12 -13.79 11.90
N PHE A 209 10.39 -12.61 12.48
CA PHE A 209 9.37 -11.68 12.95
C PHE A 209 8.67 -10.93 11.80
N ILE A 210 9.42 -10.50 10.78
CA ILE A 210 8.91 -9.65 9.68
C ILE A 210 9.08 -10.35 8.33
N PHE A 211 8.07 -10.29 7.47
CA PHE A 211 8.22 -10.55 6.04
C PHE A 211 8.07 -9.24 5.27
N LEU A 212 9.18 -8.73 4.75
CA LEU A 212 9.24 -7.56 3.89
C LEU A 212 8.89 -7.94 2.45
N LEU A 213 7.79 -7.39 1.95
CA LEU A 213 7.19 -7.75 0.67
C LEU A 213 7.05 -6.51 -0.21
N SER A 214 7.40 -6.63 -1.49
CA SER A 214 6.94 -5.61 -2.43
C SER A 214 5.45 -5.84 -2.72
N THR A 215 4.61 -4.80 -2.75
CA THR A 215 3.16 -4.95 -2.95
C THR A 215 2.84 -5.69 -4.24
N ARG A 216 3.61 -5.46 -5.31
CA ARG A 216 3.43 -6.13 -6.60
C ARG A 216 3.84 -7.61 -6.60
N ALA A 217 4.99 -7.95 -6.00
CA ALA A 217 5.44 -9.34 -5.96
C ALA A 217 4.66 -10.16 -4.91
N GLY A 218 4.35 -9.55 -3.77
CA GLY A 218 3.58 -10.15 -2.69
C GLY A 218 2.08 -10.22 -2.95
N GLY A 219 1.55 -9.41 -3.88
CA GLY A 219 0.16 -9.40 -4.28
C GLY A 219 -0.31 -10.69 -4.96
N LEU A 220 0.57 -11.47 -5.60
CA LEU A 220 0.14 -12.64 -6.39
C LEU A 220 0.56 -13.97 -5.73
N GLY A 221 -0.42 -14.85 -5.48
CA GLY A 221 -0.18 -16.29 -5.26
C GLY A 221 0.42 -16.76 -3.93
N LEU A 222 0.67 -15.89 -2.94
CA LEU A 222 1.28 -16.29 -1.66
C LEU A 222 0.24 -16.70 -0.59
N ASN A 223 0.62 -17.65 0.28
CA ASN A 223 -0.15 -18.02 1.47
C ASN A 223 0.69 -17.74 2.73
N LEU A 224 0.29 -16.75 3.54
CA LEU A 224 1.08 -16.22 4.67
C LEU A 224 0.24 -16.15 5.95
N GLN A 225 -0.46 -17.25 6.26
CA GLN A 225 -1.37 -17.36 7.41
C GLN A 225 -0.68 -17.25 8.77
N ALA A 226 0.64 -17.44 8.81
CA ALA A 226 1.39 -17.34 10.06
C ALA A 226 1.55 -15.89 10.56
N ALA A 227 1.19 -14.89 9.75
CA ALA A 227 1.15 -13.49 10.17
C ALA A 227 -0.27 -13.06 10.52
N ASP A 228 -0.39 -12.23 11.55
CA ASP A 228 -1.64 -11.63 12.03
C ASP A 228 -1.66 -10.11 11.88
N THR A 229 -0.50 -9.49 11.66
CA THR A 229 -0.39 -8.04 11.46
C THR A 229 0.11 -7.73 10.06
N VAL A 230 -0.57 -6.82 9.38
CA VAL A 230 -0.18 -6.31 8.05
C VAL A 230 0.12 -4.82 8.16
N VAL A 231 1.30 -4.40 7.73
CA VAL A 231 1.67 -2.99 7.63
C VAL A 231 1.75 -2.60 6.16
N ILE A 232 0.90 -1.67 5.73
CA ILE A 232 0.99 -1.04 4.41
C ILE A 232 1.77 0.26 4.58
N PHE A 233 3.05 0.26 4.20
CA PHE A 233 3.92 1.42 4.41
C PHE A 233 3.58 2.57 3.46
N ASP A 234 3.30 2.26 2.20
CA ASP A 234 2.84 3.22 1.21
C ASP A 234 1.75 2.63 0.31
N SER A 235 0.71 3.43 0.04
CA SER A 235 -0.51 2.94 -0.62
C SER A 235 -0.37 2.91 -2.14
N ASP A 236 -1.00 1.92 -2.77
CA ASP A 236 -1.11 1.86 -4.22
C ASP A 236 -2.18 2.84 -4.73
N TRP A 237 -2.04 3.28 -5.98
CA TRP A 237 -3.09 3.99 -6.70
C TRP A 237 -4.28 3.06 -7.05
N ASN A 238 -4.01 1.77 -7.17
CA ASN A 238 -4.99 0.73 -7.36
C ASN A 238 -5.27 0.02 -6.03
N PRO A 239 -6.41 0.31 -5.37
CA PRO A 239 -6.72 -0.26 -4.05
C PRO A 239 -6.78 -1.79 -4.04
N HIS A 240 -7.03 -2.44 -5.19
CA HIS A 240 -7.06 -3.90 -5.30
C HIS A 240 -5.71 -4.54 -4.99
N GLN A 241 -4.60 -3.85 -5.28
CA GLN A 241 -3.26 -4.36 -4.93
C GLN A 241 -3.10 -4.43 -3.41
N ASP A 242 -3.54 -3.40 -2.69
CA ASP A 242 -3.47 -3.36 -1.23
C ASP A 242 -4.46 -4.36 -0.60
N LEU A 243 -5.68 -4.46 -1.12
CA LEU A 243 -6.65 -5.48 -0.66
C LEU A 243 -6.12 -6.90 -0.85
N GLN A 244 -5.47 -7.16 -1.99
CA GLN A 244 -4.88 -8.46 -2.28
C GLN A 244 -3.71 -8.78 -1.35
N ALA A 245 -2.91 -7.77 -1.00
CA ALA A 245 -1.83 -7.87 -0.01
C ALA A 245 -2.36 -8.16 1.40
N GLN A 246 -3.41 -7.47 1.85
CA GLN A 246 -4.07 -7.74 3.14
C GLN A 246 -4.62 -9.17 3.21
N ASP A 247 -5.23 -9.63 2.12
CA ASP A 247 -5.81 -10.96 2.01
C ASP A 247 -4.77 -12.10 1.99
N ARG A 248 -3.46 -11.78 2.03
CA ARG A 248 -2.40 -12.78 2.24
C ARG A 248 -2.39 -13.34 3.66
N ALA A 249 -2.69 -12.48 4.65
CA ALA A 249 -2.80 -12.86 6.07
C ALA A 249 -4.25 -13.27 6.42
N HIS A 250 -5.25 -12.59 5.83
CA HIS A 250 -6.67 -12.90 6.04
C HIS A 250 -7.15 -13.99 5.09
N ARG A 251 -6.78 -15.24 5.38
CA ARG A 251 -7.10 -16.41 4.54
C ARG A 251 -7.59 -17.58 5.40
N ILE A 252 -8.35 -18.49 4.79
CA ILE A 252 -8.87 -19.71 5.44
C ILE A 252 -7.72 -20.47 6.12
N GLY A 253 -7.82 -20.67 7.43
CA GLY A 253 -6.76 -21.24 8.27
C GLY A 253 -6.16 -20.24 9.27
N GLN A 254 -6.39 -18.94 9.09
CA GLN A 254 -6.07 -17.91 10.08
C GLN A 254 -6.90 -18.11 11.36
N GLN A 255 -6.22 -18.05 12.51
CA GLN A 255 -6.83 -18.21 13.84
C GLN A 255 -6.84 -16.90 14.64
N ASN A 256 -5.98 -15.94 14.29
CA ASN A 256 -5.89 -14.65 14.94
C ASN A 256 -6.66 -13.57 14.16
N GLU A 257 -7.17 -12.57 14.88
CA GLU A 257 -7.68 -11.34 14.28
C GLU A 257 -6.57 -10.67 13.43
N VAL A 258 -6.90 -10.32 12.19
CA VAL A 258 -5.93 -9.70 11.29
C VAL A 258 -6.01 -8.18 11.40
N ARG A 259 -4.93 -7.55 11.87
CA ARG A 259 -4.83 -6.08 11.99
C ARG A 259 -4.03 -5.50 10.84
N VAL A 260 -4.65 -4.61 10.08
CA VAL A 260 -4.01 -3.88 8.98
C VAL A 260 -3.70 -2.46 9.44
N LEU A 261 -2.43 -2.09 9.48
CA LEU A 261 -1.96 -0.75 9.78
C LEU A 261 -1.50 -0.08 8.48
N ARG A 262 -2.28 0.88 7.97
CA ARG A 262 -1.91 1.69 6.82
C ARG A 262 -1.25 2.97 7.27
N LEU A 263 0.02 3.16 6.94
CA LEU A 263 0.74 4.37 7.28
C LEU A 263 0.43 5.48 6.27
N MET A 264 0.27 6.69 6.77
CA MET A 264 0.01 7.87 5.95
C MET A 264 0.66 9.10 6.56
N THR A 265 1.45 9.81 5.75
CA THR A 265 1.96 11.12 6.13
C THR A 265 0.87 12.18 5.94
N VAL A 266 0.57 12.97 6.98
CA VAL A 266 -0.43 14.04 6.92
C VAL A 266 0.06 15.24 6.10
N ASN A 267 -0.87 16.04 5.57
CA ASN A 267 -0.57 17.23 4.75
C ASN A 267 0.32 16.90 3.54
N SER A 268 0.11 15.73 2.95
CA SER A 268 0.98 15.17 1.91
C SER A 268 0.21 14.69 0.68
N VAL A 269 0.95 14.33 -0.36
CA VAL A 269 0.38 13.74 -1.57
C VAL A 269 -0.29 12.39 -1.30
N GLU A 270 0.05 11.71 -0.21
CA GLU A 270 -0.51 10.40 0.16
C GLU A 270 -2.00 10.48 0.50
N GLU A 271 -2.46 11.58 1.11
CA GLU A 271 -3.88 11.81 1.40
C GLU A 271 -4.70 11.82 0.11
N ARG A 272 -4.17 12.46 -0.94
CA ARG A 272 -4.81 12.50 -2.27
C ARG A 272 -4.84 11.12 -2.92
N ILE A 273 -3.76 10.34 -2.77
CA ILE A 273 -3.68 8.97 -3.30
C ILE A 273 -4.71 8.08 -2.60
N LEU A 274 -4.80 8.13 -1.27
CA LEU A 274 -5.79 7.35 -0.53
C LEU A 274 -7.22 7.78 -0.87
N ALA A 275 -7.48 9.09 -0.98
CA ALA A 275 -8.80 9.58 -1.37
C ALA A 275 -9.22 9.06 -2.76
N ALA A 276 -8.29 9.08 -3.73
CA ALA A 276 -8.53 8.51 -5.06
C ALA A 276 -8.73 6.99 -5.02
N ALA A 277 -7.98 6.26 -4.19
CA ALA A 277 -8.13 4.82 -4.02
C ALA A 277 -9.49 4.47 -3.39
N ARG A 278 -9.92 5.22 -2.36
CA ARG A 278 -11.25 5.07 -1.74
C ARG A 278 -12.38 5.37 -2.72
N TYR A 279 -12.24 6.41 -3.53
CA TYR A 279 -13.22 6.73 -4.57
C TYR A 279 -13.41 5.54 -5.54
N LYS A 280 -12.30 4.91 -5.98
CA LYS A 280 -12.34 3.71 -6.82
C LYS A 280 -13.02 2.53 -6.11
N LEU A 281 -12.71 2.29 -4.83
CA LEU A 281 -13.38 1.24 -4.05
C LEU A 281 -14.89 1.47 -3.91
N ASN A 282 -15.31 2.69 -3.65
CA ASN A 282 -16.74 3.02 -3.52
C ASN A 282 -17.49 2.80 -4.84
N MET A 283 -16.86 3.11 -5.97
CA MET A 283 -17.42 2.80 -7.29
C MET A 283 -17.54 1.29 -7.49
N ASP A 284 -16.50 0.54 -7.16
CA ASP A 284 -16.50 -0.92 -7.27
C ASP A 284 -17.57 -1.55 -6.37
N GLU A 285 -17.71 -1.07 -5.13
CA GLU A 285 -18.72 -1.54 -4.18
C GLU A 285 -20.14 -1.39 -4.73
N LYS A 286 -20.46 -0.21 -5.29
CA LYS A 286 -21.75 0.04 -5.95
C LYS A 286 -22.00 -0.92 -7.11
N VAL A 287 -20.99 -1.20 -7.93
CA VAL A 287 -21.15 -2.12 -9.07
C VAL A 287 -21.25 -3.57 -8.62
N ILE A 288 -20.56 -3.96 -7.55
CA ILE A 288 -20.40 -5.35 -7.14
C ILE A 288 -21.48 -5.81 -6.18
N GLN A 289 -21.77 -5.05 -5.11
CA GLN A 289 -22.69 -5.47 -4.05
C GLN A 289 -24.15 -5.44 -4.53
N ALA A 290 -24.49 -4.45 -5.37
CA ALA A 290 -25.85 -4.20 -5.84
C ALA A 290 -26.47 -5.30 -6.72
N GLY A 291 -25.74 -6.37 -7.05
CA GLY A 291 -26.35 -7.45 -7.84
C GLY A 291 -25.94 -8.86 -7.50
N MET A 292 -25.42 -9.09 -6.28
CA MET A 292 -25.24 -10.40 -5.65
C MET A 292 -25.17 -11.56 -6.67
N PHE A 293 -23.99 -11.85 -7.21
CA PHE A 293 -23.78 -12.88 -8.24
C PHE A 293 -24.03 -14.33 -7.75
N ASP A 294 -24.74 -14.50 -6.63
CA ASP A 294 -25.13 -15.81 -6.11
C ASP A 294 -26.42 -16.30 -6.78
N GLN A 295 -26.42 -17.57 -7.18
CA GLN A 295 -27.59 -18.25 -7.73
C GLN A 295 -28.70 -18.46 -6.69
N LYS A 296 -28.39 -18.37 -5.38
CA LYS A 296 -29.34 -18.62 -4.27
C LYS A 296 -30.15 -17.40 -3.82
N SER A 297 -29.74 -16.17 -4.15
CA SER A 297 -30.42 -14.96 -3.64
C SER A 297 -31.85 -14.82 -4.18
N THR A 298 -32.81 -14.65 -3.28
CA THR A 298 -34.23 -14.46 -3.61
C THR A 298 -34.48 -13.04 -4.13
N GLY A 299 -35.59 -12.84 -4.86
CA GLY A 299 -35.93 -11.52 -5.42
C GLY A 299 -36.13 -10.43 -4.36
N SER A 300 -36.55 -10.80 -3.14
CA SER A 300 -36.80 -9.89 -2.01
C SER A 300 -35.52 -9.41 -1.33
N GLU A 301 -34.53 -10.29 -1.11
CA GLU A 301 -33.22 -9.92 -0.55
C GLU A 301 -32.51 -8.89 -1.43
N ARG A 302 -32.72 -8.96 -2.76
CA ARG A 302 -32.18 -7.99 -3.72
C ARG A 302 -32.82 -6.61 -3.64
N GLN A 303 -34.01 -6.50 -3.07
CA GLN A 303 -34.77 -5.25 -2.99
C GLN A 303 -34.49 -4.48 -1.69
N GLN A 304 -34.01 -5.17 -0.64
CA GLN A 304 -33.58 -4.55 0.63
C GLN A 304 -32.15 -4.00 0.60
N PHE A 305 -31.30 -4.48 -0.32
CA PHE A 305 -29.90 -4.05 -0.46
C PHE A 305 -29.69 -2.94 -1.48
N LEU A 306 -30.71 -2.62 -2.28
CA LEU A 306 -30.74 -1.49 -3.21
C LEU A 306 -31.33 -0.27 -2.53
#